data_AF-A0A6S6XE63-F1
#
_entry.id   AF-A0A6S6XE63-F1
#
_cell.length_a   1.000
_cell.length_b   1.000
_cell.length_c   1.000
_cell.angle_alpha   90.00
_cell.angle_beta   90.00
_cell.angle_gamma   90.00
#
_symmetry.space_group_name_H-M   'P 1'
#
loop_
_entity.id
_entity.type
_entity.pdbx_description
1 polymer ?
#
loop_
_entity_poly.entity_id
_entity_poly.type
_entity_poly.pdbx_seq_one_letter_code
_entity_poly.pdbx_strand_id
1 'polypeptide(L)' 'MTQQQLAQLLSISQTTYSRYESGTLDIPSSSLIALAEFYRTSVDYLLGLTNRKAPYR' A
#
# COMPACT_ATOMS: atom_id res chain seq x y z
N MET A 1 10.73 7.91 3.51
CA MET A 1 10.16 7.12 2.41
C MET A 1 9.51 8.07 1.43
N THR A 2 9.90 8.05 0.15
CA THR A 2 9.28 8.89 -0.89
C THR A 2 8.28 8.07 -1.72
N GLN A 3 7.34 8.75 -2.38
CA GLN A 3 6.41 8.11 -3.33
C GLN A 3 7.15 7.35 -4.44
N GLN A 4 8.31 7.84 -4.88
CA GLN A 4 9.16 7.17 -5.87
C GLN A 4 9.69 5.82 -5.37
N GLN A 5 10.10 5.74 -4.09
CA GLN A 5 10.59 4.48 -3.52
C GLN A 5 9.47 3.45 -3.40
N LEU A 6 8.26 3.89 -3.03
CA LEU A 6 7.10 3.00 -2.94
C LEU A 6 6.59 2.58 -4.32
N ALA A 7 6.66 3.46 -5.30
CA ALA A 7 6.38 3.13 -6.70
C ALA A 7 7.38 2.08 -7.23
N GLN A 8 8.68 2.23 -6.93
CA GLN A 8 9.70 1.23 -7.27
C GLN A 8 9.46 -0.12 -6.59
N LEU A 9 9.12 -0.11 -5.29
CA LEU A 9 8.76 -1.32 -4.54
C LEU A 9 7.62 -2.08 -5.23
N LEU A 10 6.61 -1.34 -5.72
CA LEU A 10 5.45 -1.89 -6.38
C LEU A 10 5.64 -2.13 -7.89
N SER A 11 6.82 -1.81 -8.44
CA SER A 11 7.11 -1.85 -9.88
C SER A 11 6.11 -1.05 -10.72
N ILE A 12 5.68 0.11 -10.23
CA ILE A 12 4.78 1.05 -10.90
C ILE A 12 5.43 2.42 -11.08
N SER A 13 4.79 3.29 -11.86
CA SER A 13 5.20 4.69 -11.97
C SER A 13 4.84 5.49 -10.71
N GLN A 14 5.63 6.52 -10.39
CA GLN A 14 5.29 7.43 -9.28
C GLN A 14 3.93 8.11 -9.50
N THR A 15 3.54 8.39 -10.75
CA THR A 15 2.21 8.91 -11.08
C THR A 15 1.11 7.92 -10.73
N THR A 16 1.30 6.63 -11.00
CA THR A 16 0.34 5.58 -10.60
C THR A 16 0.19 5.54 -9.08
N TYR A 17 1.31 5.61 -8.33
CA TYR A 17 1.28 5.64 -6.87
C TYR A 17 0.56 6.90 -6.34
N SER A 18 0.78 8.07 -6.94
CA SER A 18 0.06 9.29 -6.57
C SER A 18 -1.45 9.18 -6.84
N ARG A 19 -1.86 8.45 -7.88
CA ARG A 19 -3.28 8.19 -8.16
C ARG A 19 -3.92 7.28 -7.09
N TYR A 20 -3.17 6.31 -6.59
CA TYR A 20 -3.59 5.50 -5.44
C TYR A 20 -3.81 6.36 -4.19
N GLU A 21 -2.87 7.25 -3.84
CA GLU A 21 -3.01 8.12 -2.66
C GLU A 21 -4.15 9.14 -2.77
N SER A 22 -4.44 9.61 -3.99
CA SER A 22 -5.55 10.53 -4.25
C SER A 22 -6.91 9.85 -4.39
N GLY A 23 -6.95 8.51 -4.36
CA GLY A 23 -8.19 7.74 -4.56
C GLY A 23 -8.76 7.84 -5.98
N THR A 24 -7.99 8.36 -6.94
CA THR A 24 -8.42 8.48 -8.35
C THR A 24 -8.25 7.16 -9.12
N LEU A 25 -7.47 6.23 -8.56
CA LEU A 25 -7.26 4.89 -9.08
C LEU A 25 -7.34 3.89 -7.93
N ASP A 26 -8.09 2.81 -8.12
CA ASP A 26 -8.16 1.74 -7.15
C ASP A 26 -6.81 1.03 -7.00
N ILE A 27 -6.45 0.74 -5.75
CA ILE A 27 -5.22 0.03 -5.43
C ILE A 27 -5.48 -1.48 -5.62
N PRO A 28 -4.74 -2.15 -6.51
CA PRO A 28 -4.90 -3.59 -6.68
C PRO A 28 -4.48 -4.33 -5.40
N SER A 29 -5.14 -5.45 -5.13
CA SER A 29 -4.88 -6.27 -3.94
C SER A 29 -3.41 -6.71 -3.83
N SER A 30 -2.75 -6.99 -4.95
CA SER A 30 -1.31 -7.32 -4.99
C SER A 30 -0.43 -6.19 -4.44
N SER A 31 -0.74 -4.93 -4.76
CA SER A 31 -0.01 -3.79 -4.22
C SER A 31 -0.26 -3.59 -2.73
N LEU A 32 -1.50 -3.81 -2.27
CA LEU A 32 -1.82 -3.77 -0.84
C LEU A 32 -1.07 -4.85 -0.06
N ILE A 33 -0.98 -6.06 -0.59
CA ILE A 33 -0.22 -7.17 0.02
C ILE A 33 1.27 -6.80 0.11
N ALA A 34 1.88 -6.32 -0.98
CA ALA A 34 3.28 -5.93 -0.99
C ALA A 34 3.58 -4.79 0.00
N LEU A 35 2.69 -3.79 0.11
CA LEU A 35 2.80 -2.73 1.11
C LEU A 35 2.66 -3.30 2.53
N ALA A 36 1.72 -4.21 2.75
CA ALA A 36 1.49 -4.84 4.05
C ALA A 36 2.74 -5.63 4.50
N GLU A 37 3.33 -6.42 3.61
CA GLU A 37 4.58 -7.15 3.87
C GLU A 37 5.76 -6.20 4.14
N PHE A 38 5.91 -5.15 3.33
CA PHE A 38 6.98 -4.16 3.47
C PHE A 38 6.92 -3.42 4.81
N TYR A 39 5.72 -2.94 5.19
CA TYR A 39 5.49 -2.25 6.46
C TYR A 39 5.30 -3.20 7.65
N ARG A 40 5.32 -4.52 7.42
CA ARG A 40 5.03 -5.57 8.42
C ARG A 40 3.71 -5.32 9.15
N THR A 41 2.69 -4.93 8.39
CA THR A 41 1.35 -4.60 8.89
C THR A 41 0.29 -5.42 8.17
N SER A 42 -0.97 -5.37 8.63
CA SER A 42 -2.12 -5.96 7.93
C SER A 42 -2.62 -5.05 6.80
N VAL A 43 -3.21 -5.65 5.75
CA VAL A 43 -3.91 -4.88 4.69
C VAL A 43 -5.06 -4.07 5.29
N ASP A 44 -5.79 -4.64 6.25
CA ASP A 44 -6.87 -3.95 6.96
C ASP A 44 -6.38 -2.68 7.66
N TYR A 45 -5.16 -2.68 8.20
CA TYR A 45 -4.57 -1.49 8.79
C TYR A 45 -4.26 -0.43 7.73
N LEU A 46 -3.75 -0.84 6.57
CA LEU A 46 -3.50 0.09 5.44
C LEU A 46 -4.78 0.73 4.92
N LEU A 47 -5.89 -0.01 4.93
CA LEU A 47 -7.20 0.46 4.50
C LEU A 47 -7.98 1.21 5.60
N GLY A 48 -7.44 1.31 6.82
CA GLY A 48 -8.11 1.95 7.95
C GLY A 48 -9.32 1.17 8.49
N LEU A 49 -9.47 -0.10 8.11
CA LEU A 49 -10.53 -0.99 8.61
C LEU A 49 -10.28 -1.47 10.03
N THR A 50 -9.02 -1.37 10.50
CA THR A 50 -8.62 -1.75 11.87
C THR A 50 -7.50 -0.88 12.40
N ASN A 51 -7.45 -0.70 13.71
CA ASN A 51 -6.30 -0.10 14.41
C ASN A 51 -5.19 -1.13 14.72
N ARG A 52 -5.44 -2.42 14.45
CA ARG A 52 -4.47 -3.49 14.68
C ARG A 52 -3.47 -3.58 13.52
N LYS A 53 -2.24 -3.10 13.77
CA LYS A 53 -1.12 -3.21 12.82
C LYS A 53 -0.72 -4.66 12.54
N ALA A 54 -0.71 -5.52 13.55
CA ALA A 54 -0.20 -6.87 13.38
C ALA A 54 -1.02 -7.66 12.34
N PRO A 55 -0.37 -8.35 11.39
CA PRO A 55 -1.07 -9.28 10.50
C PRO A 55 -1.75 -10.38 11.33
N TYR A 56 -2.90 -10.85 10.83
CA TYR A 56 -3.64 -11.93 11.47
C TYR A 56 -2.83 -13.22 11.43
N ARG A 57 -2.86 -13.99 12.52
CA ARG A 57 -2.26 -15.32 12.63
C ARG A 57 -3.28 -16.39 12.27
#